data_AF-A0AAR5PB43-F1
#
_entry.id   AF-A0AAR5PB43-F1
#
_cell.length_a   1.000
_cell.length_b   1.000
_cell.length_c   1.000
_cell.angle_alpha   90.00
_cell.angle_beta   90.00
_cell.angle_gamma   90.00
#
_symmetry.space_group_name_H-M   'P 1'
#
loop_
_entity.id
_entity.type
_entity.pdbx_description
1 polymer ?
#
loop_
_entity_poly.entity_id
_entity_poly.type
_entity_poly.pdbx_seq_one_letter_code
_entity_poly.pdbx_strand_id
1 'polypeptide(L)'
;MSSPKRIKLAANRQTSRGMHPVLPDELTEDSPLVAVFVGKIKDPKTTSKVVLSLNSCLPVAELTHLKRVRCGEVLLFPAESFALDQVHEFLEAKGFDVQLLSKEVRIVSVARIAPKTKKQHTRVHAFWPCNFHSDKYIEKLSTNTLYTSTEIAQHENYMKMAILVATTAAKLSLSRQLLGVVIVDPKIPSVVALGFSEAHENPCRHAPMKKFSTSRSRSTYMKIPTRKMLNIDNSFLQNRRQRETTGIKKLYNSFFVMF
;
A
#
# COMPACT_ATOMS: atom_id res chain seq x y z
N MET A 1 46.12 35.31 -0.08
CA MET A 1 44.86 35.41 0.67
C MET A 1 43.70 35.29 -0.31
N SER A 2 43.02 34.13 -0.36
CA SER A 2 41.87 33.92 -1.24
C SER A 2 40.60 33.97 -0.40
N SER A 3 39.73 34.93 -0.67
CA SER A 3 38.43 35.05 -0.03
C SER A 3 37.52 33.86 -0.40
N PRO A 4 36.70 33.33 0.52
CA PRO A 4 35.82 32.21 0.22
C PRO A 4 34.67 32.68 -0.68
N LYS A 5 34.49 31.99 -1.81
CA LYS A 5 33.39 32.21 -2.75
C LYS A 5 32.06 31.98 -2.04
N ARG A 6 31.24 33.03 -1.92
CA ARG A 6 29.88 33.00 -1.39
C ARG A 6 29.04 32.03 -2.23
N ILE A 7 28.69 30.88 -1.65
CA ILE A 7 27.76 29.93 -2.24
C ILE A 7 26.40 30.64 -2.36
N LYS A 8 25.94 30.87 -3.59
CA LYS A 8 24.57 31.32 -3.85
C LYS A 8 23.63 30.18 -3.45
N LEU A 9 22.96 30.33 -2.31
CA LEU A 9 21.80 29.53 -1.96
C LEU A 9 20.79 29.68 -3.10
N ALA A 10 20.64 28.61 -3.89
CA ALA A 10 19.63 28.53 -4.93
C ALA A 10 18.28 28.85 -4.30
N ALA A 11 17.59 29.81 -4.91
CA ALA A 11 16.29 30.27 -4.48
C ALA A 11 15.33 29.07 -4.34
N ASN A 12 14.69 29.01 -3.18
CA ASN A 12 13.37 28.42 -3.01
C ASN A 12 13.24 26.96 -3.51
N ARG A 13 13.86 26.01 -2.81
CA ARG A 13 13.21 24.70 -2.66
C ARG A 13 11.98 24.93 -1.78
N GLN A 14 10.88 25.36 -2.40
CA GLN A 14 9.55 25.08 -1.88
C GLN A 14 9.44 23.57 -1.82
N THR A 15 9.87 22.98 -0.70
CA THR A 15 9.46 21.63 -0.34
C THR A 15 7.96 21.75 -0.12
N SER A 16 7.16 21.47 -1.16
CA SER A 16 5.77 21.12 -0.94
C SER A 16 5.82 19.89 -0.03
N ARG A 17 5.66 20.08 1.28
CA ARG A 17 5.59 19.00 2.26
C ARG A 17 4.27 18.26 1.99
N GLY A 18 4.27 17.43 0.96
CA GLY A 18 3.12 16.61 0.59
C GLY A 18 3.02 15.43 1.54
N MET A 19 1.81 15.14 2.02
CA MET A 19 1.54 13.88 2.67
C MET A 19 1.56 12.78 1.61
N HIS A 20 2.43 11.80 1.78
CA HIS A 20 2.52 10.63 0.90
C HIS A 20 2.29 9.36 1.71
N PRO A 21 1.51 8.39 1.21
CA PRO A 21 1.31 7.15 1.90
C PRO A 21 2.61 6.34 1.90
N VAL A 22 2.90 5.71 3.05
CA VAL A 22 3.96 4.72 3.16
C VAL A 22 3.37 3.40 2.68
N LEU A 23 3.91 2.87 1.58
CA LEU A 23 3.41 1.68 0.90
C LEU A 23 4.40 0.53 0.98
N PRO A 24 3.93 -0.72 1.05
CA PRO A 24 4.79 -1.89 0.92
C PRO A 24 5.34 -2.02 -0.50
N ASP A 25 6.50 -2.65 -0.61
CA ASP A 25 7.23 -2.85 -1.88
C ASP A 25 6.37 -3.53 -2.95
N GLU A 26 5.46 -4.43 -2.53
CA GLU A 26 4.52 -5.13 -3.40
C GLU A 26 3.59 -4.19 -4.21
N LEU A 27 3.40 -2.94 -3.77
CA LEU A 27 2.58 -1.94 -4.46
C LEU A 27 3.41 -0.90 -5.23
N THR A 28 4.69 -0.76 -4.91
CA THR A 28 5.57 0.28 -5.46
C THR A 28 6.53 -0.26 -6.52
N GLU A 29 7.04 -1.47 -6.32
CA GLU A 29 7.98 -2.13 -7.22
C GLU A 29 7.25 -2.81 -8.40
N ASP A 30 8.01 -3.15 -9.43
CA ASP A 30 7.47 -3.89 -10.57
C ASP A 30 7.30 -5.36 -10.24
N SER A 31 6.26 -5.99 -10.82
CA SER A 31 6.04 -7.41 -10.62
C SER A 31 7.21 -8.22 -11.19
N PRO A 32 7.77 -9.17 -10.42
CA PRO A 32 8.92 -9.95 -10.86
C PRO A 32 8.58 -10.75 -12.11
N LEU A 33 9.56 -10.89 -13.00
CA LEU A 33 9.43 -11.64 -14.24
C LEU A 33 10.05 -13.03 -14.10
N VAL A 34 9.48 -14.00 -14.83
CA VAL A 34 9.99 -15.37 -14.94
C VAL A 34 9.99 -15.79 -16.41
N ALA A 35 10.99 -16.57 -16.82
CA ALA A 35 11.09 -17.10 -18.17
C ALA A 35 10.18 -18.33 -18.31
N VAL A 36 9.37 -18.38 -19.37
CA VAL A 36 8.49 -19.52 -19.68
C VAL A 36 8.63 -19.93 -21.14
N PHE A 37 8.42 -21.21 -21.40
CA PHE A 37 8.30 -21.72 -22.76
C PHE A 37 6.93 -21.40 -23.34
N VAL A 38 6.94 -21.00 -24.61
CA VAL A 38 5.75 -20.67 -25.39
C VAL A 38 5.84 -21.41 -26.72
N GLY A 39 4.77 -22.14 -27.04
CA GLY A 39 4.62 -22.85 -28.32
C GLY A 39 3.70 -22.08 -29.27
N LYS A 40 3.97 -22.16 -30.58
CA LYS A 40 3.05 -21.60 -31.59
C LYS A 40 2.05 -22.67 -32.02
N ILE A 41 0.75 -22.38 -31.89
CA ILE A 41 -0.33 -23.28 -32.33
C ILE A 41 -0.31 -23.37 -33.86
N LYS A 42 -0.30 -24.60 -34.39
CA LYS A 42 -0.20 -24.84 -35.84
C LYS A 42 -1.45 -24.40 -36.60
N ASP A 43 -2.63 -24.75 -36.10
CA ASP A 43 -3.92 -24.35 -36.64
C ASP A 43 -4.75 -23.60 -35.58
N PRO A 44 -5.10 -22.32 -35.79
CA PRO A 44 -5.94 -21.55 -34.86
C PRO A 44 -7.27 -22.22 -34.50
N LYS A 45 -7.85 -23.07 -35.37
CA LYS A 45 -9.09 -23.80 -35.08
C LYS A 45 -8.92 -24.84 -33.96
N THR A 46 -7.69 -25.29 -33.74
CA THR A 46 -7.37 -26.29 -32.71
C THR A 46 -7.03 -25.68 -31.34
N THR A 47 -7.07 -24.34 -31.21
CA THR A 47 -6.70 -23.62 -29.97
C THR A 47 -7.41 -24.17 -28.73
N SER A 48 -8.74 -24.39 -28.80
CA SER A 48 -9.50 -24.91 -27.67
C SER A 48 -9.05 -26.33 -27.28
N LYS A 49 -8.77 -27.20 -28.26
CA LYS A 49 -8.26 -28.55 -28.03
C LYS A 49 -6.88 -28.51 -27.36
N VAL A 50 -5.99 -27.63 -27.83
CA VAL A 50 -4.66 -27.43 -27.24
C VAL A 50 -4.77 -26.98 -25.78
N VAL A 51 -5.58 -25.96 -25.49
CA VAL A 51 -5.75 -25.44 -24.13
C VAL A 51 -6.34 -26.50 -23.19
N LEU A 52 -7.36 -27.24 -23.63
CA LEU A 52 -7.96 -28.30 -22.82
C LEU A 52 -6.96 -29.43 -22.54
N SER A 53 -6.24 -29.89 -23.56
CA SER A 53 -5.22 -30.94 -23.40
C SER A 53 -4.09 -30.48 -22.47
N LEU A 54 -3.59 -29.25 -22.64
CA LEU A 54 -2.57 -28.69 -21.76
C LEU A 54 -3.05 -28.51 -20.32
N ASN A 55 -4.31 -28.10 -20.10
CA ASN A 55 -4.83 -27.97 -18.74
C ASN A 55 -4.95 -29.33 -18.03
N SER A 56 -5.23 -30.41 -18.78
CA SER A 56 -5.28 -31.77 -18.24
C SER A 56 -3.91 -32.38 -17.99
N CYS A 57 -2.98 -32.24 -18.94
CA CYS A 57 -1.64 -32.85 -18.88
C CYS A 57 -0.62 -32.01 -18.10
N LEU A 58 -0.74 -30.68 -18.16
CA LEU A 58 0.23 -29.72 -17.64
C LEU A 58 -0.44 -28.42 -17.13
N PRO A 59 -1.21 -28.51 -16.02
CA PRO A 59 -1.77 -27.34 -15.37
C PRO A 59 -0.64 -26.45 -14.81
N VAL A 60 -0.75 -25.13 -15.01
CA VAL A 60 0.26 -24.17 -14.55
C VAL A 60 -0.32 -23.39 -13.38
N ALA A 61 -0.33 -24.03 -12.20
CA ALA A 61 -0.97 -23.51 -11.00
C ALA A 61 -0.36 -22.17 -10.53
N GLU A 62 0.94 -22.00 -10.71
CA GLU A 62 1.68 -20.80 -10.28
C GLU A 62 1.41 -19.57 -11.16
N LEU A 63 0.92 -19.74 -12.39
CA LEU A 63 0.72 -18.66 -13.37
C LEU A 63 -0.75 -18.53 -13.82
N THR A 64 -1.70 -18.84 -12.94
CA THR A 64 -3.14 -18.81 -13.22
C THR A 64 -3.69 -17.42 -13.55
N HIS A 65 -2.99 -16.35 -13.14
CA HIS A 65 -3.32 -14.98 -13.50
C HIS A 65 -2.99 -14.65 -14.97
N LEU A 66 -2.10 -15.41 -15.62
CA LEU A 66 -1.76 -15.20 -17.02
C LEU A 66 -2.83 -15.79 -17.94
N LYS A 67 -3.08 -15.14 -19.08
CA LYS A 67 -3.91 -15.76 -20.12
C LYS A 67 -3.11 -16.88 -20.78
N ARG A 68 -3.73 -18.04 -21.02
CA ARG A 68 -3.03 -19.20 -21.58
C ARG A 68 -2.58 -18.99 -23.04
N VAL A 69 -3.31 -18.18 -23.81
CA VAL A 69 -3.08 -17.97 -25.26
C VAL A 69 -2.98 -16.48 -25.59
N ARG A 70 -2.02 -16.11 -26.44
CA ARG A 70 -1.87 -14.77 -27.03
C ARG A 70 -1.51 -14.90 -28.51
N CYS A 71 -2.33 -14.36 -29.41
CA CYS A 71 -2.00 -14.26 -30.84
C CYS A 71 -1.55 -15.59 -31.49
N GLY A 72 -2.17 -16.70 -31.13
CA GLY A 72 -1.81 -18.04 -31.64
C GLY A 72 -0.62 -18.69 -30.93
N GLU A 73 -0.06 -18.04 -29.92
CA GLU A 73 0.97 -18.59 -29.04
C GLU A 73 0.34 -19.10 -27.74
N VAL A 74 0.80 -20.24 -27.23
CA VAL A 74 0.29 -20.85 -25.99
C VAL A 74 1.41 -20.98 -24.96
N LEU A 75 1.10 -20.59 -23.72
CA LEU A 75 2.01 -20.72 -22.59
C LEU A 75 2.10 -22.18 -22.16
N LEU A 76 3.32 -22.69 -22.00
CA LEU A 76 3.58 -24.09 -21.66
C LEU A 76 3.93 -24.22 -20.17
N PHE A 77 5.18 -23.96 -19.78
CA PHE A 77 5.67 -24.10 -18.41
C PHE A 77 6.95 -23.26 -18.19
N PRO A 78 7.38 -23.03 -16.93
CA PRO A 78 8.61 -22.30 -16.62
C PRO A 78 9.87 -22.90 -17.24
N ALA A 79 10.78 -22.04 -17.70
CA ALA A 79 12.00 -22.43 -18.42
C ALA A 79 13.20 -22.76 -17.51
N GLU A 80 13.02 -22.74 -16.19
CA GLU A 80 14.12 -22.89 -15.22
C GLU A 80 14.76 -24.29 -15.23
N SER A 81 14.02 -25.32 -15.65
CA SER A 81 14.43 -26.73 -15.47
C SER A 81 14.73 -27.50 -16.76
N PHE A 82 14.57 -26.89 -17.94
CA PHE A 82 14.67 -27.61 -19.22
C PHE A 82 15.39 -26.80 -20.29
N ALA A 83 16.11 -27.49 -21.17
CA ALA A 83 16.63 -26.89 -22.40
C ALA A 83 15.53 -26.82 -23.48
N LEU A 84 15.68 -25.92 -24.45
CA LEU A 84 14.72 -25.74 -25.56
C LEU A 84 14.44 -27.04 -26.32
N ASP A 85 15.47 -27.85 -26.53
CA ASP A 85 15.39 -29.07 -27.34
C ASP A 85 14.62 -30.20 -26.63
N GLN A 86 14.49 -30.11 -25.31
CA GLN A 86 13.82 -31.12 -24.47
C GLN A 86 12.32 -30.85 -24.30
N VAL A 87 11.82 -29.70 -24.74
CA VAL A 87 10.42 -29.28 -24.49
C VAL A 87 9.43 -30.24 -25.14
N HIS A 88 9.66 -30.64 -26.39
CA HIS A 88 8.74 -31.54 -27.11
C HIS A 88 8.72 -32.95 -26.50
N GLU A 89 9.90 -33.51 -26.18
CA GLU A 89 10.02 -34.81 -25.51
C GLU A 89 9.31 -34.80 -24.15
N PHE A 90 9.46 -33.71 -23.39
CA PHE A 90 8.76 -33.55 -22.11
C PHE A 90 7.24 -33.46 -22.28
N LEU A 91 6.75 -32.75 -23.31
CA LEU A 91 5.32 -32.66 -23.60
C LEU A 91 4.73 -34.02 -23.99
N GLU A 92 5.43 -34.79 -24.82
CA GLU A 92 5.02 -36.16 -25.21
C GLU A 92 5.01 -37.09 -23.99
N ALA A 93 6.02 -37.01 -23.12
CA ALA A 93 6.08 -37.78 -21.87
C ALA A 93 4.91 -37.44 -20.91
N LYS A 94 4.36 -36.23 -21.00
CA LYS A 94 3.14 -35.82 -20.28
C LYS A 94 1.83 -36.17 -21.00
N GLY A 95 1.91 -36.81 -22.15
CA GLY A 95 0.75 -37.23 -22.95
C GLY A 95 0.11 -36.12 -23.77
N PHE A 96 0.84 -35.04 -24.06
CA PHE A 96 0.38 -33.97 -24.94
C PHE A 96 0.70 -34.29 -26.42
N ASP A 97 -0.26 -34.04 -27.31
CA ASP A 97 -0.09 -34.21 -28.75
C ASP A 97 0.72 -33.04 -29.36
N VAL A 98 2.02 -33.25 -29.50
CA VAL A 98 2.97 -32.25 -30.02
C VAL A 98 2.66 -31.82 -31.46
N GLN A 99 1.93 -32.62 -32.25
CA GLN A 99 1.60 -32.26 -33.64
C GLN A 99 0.67 -31.03 -33.73
N LEU A 100 0.01 -30.67 -32.63
CA LEU A 100 -0.82 -29.46 -32.53
C LEU A 100 0.01 -28.17 -32.44
N LEU A 101 1.29 -28.28 -32.09
CA LEU A 101 2.22 -27.16 -32.02
C LEU A 101 3.15 -27.14 -33.24
N SER A 102 3.69 -25.96 -33.51
CA SER A 102 4.80 -25.80 -34.44
C SER A 102 6.08 -26.33 -33.79
N LYS A 103 7.07 -26.75 -34.60
CA LYS A 103 8.36 -27.24 -34.08
C LYS A 103 9.11 -26.16 -33.29
N GLU A 104 8.91 -24.89 -33.64
CA GLU A 104 9.54 -23.75 -32.97
C GLU A 104 8.89 -23.46 -31.61
N VAL A 105 9.70 -23.54 -30.56
CA VAL A 105 9.39 -23.09 -29.20
C VAL A 105 10.25 -21.86 -28.90
N ARG A 106 9.69 -20.91 -28.17
CA ARG A 106 10.41 -19.71 -27.72
C ARG A 106 10.35 -19.55 -26.21
N ILE A 107 11.32 -18.83 -25.67
CA ILE A 107 11.30 -18.39 -24.27
C ILE A 107 10.79 -16.95 -24.25
N VAL A 108 9.84 -16.68 -23.36
CA VAL A 108 9.29 -15.33 -23.13
C VAL A 108 9.30 -15.04 -21.64
N SER A 109 9.65 -13.80 -21.27
CA SER A 109 9.52 -13.34 -19.88
C SER A 109 8.06 -12.98 -19.60
N VAL A 110 7.50 -13.46 -18.50
CA VAL A 110 6.13 -13.19 -18.07
C VAL A 110 6.08 -12.82 -16.59
N ALA A 111 4.99 -12.19 -16.15
CA ALA A 111 4.84 -11.86 -14.73
C ALA A 111 4.71 -13.12 -13.88
N ARG A 112 5.63 -13.28 -12.92
CA ARG A 112 5.61 -14.37 -11.94
C ARG A 112 4.44 -14.22 -10.97
N ILE A 113 4.10 -13.00 -10.59
CA ILE A 113 3.02 -12.68 -9.65
C ILE A 113 2.00 -11.77 -10.32
N ALA A 114 0.73 -11.91 -9.96
CA ALA A 114 -0.33 -11.05 -10.45
C ALA A 114 -0.07 -9.57 -10.07
N PRO A 115 -0.18 -8.63 -11.02
CA PRO A 115 -0.01 -7.21 -10.73
C PRO A 115 -1.12 -6.70 -9.80
N LYS A 116 -0.75 -5.86 -8.82
CA LYS A 116 -1.69 -5.29 -7.84
C LYS A 116 -2.18 -3.90 -8.21
N THR A 117 -1.38 -3.15 -8.98
CA THR A 117 -1.73 -1.80 -9.46
C THR A 117 -1.86 -1.76 -10.98
N LYS A 118 -2.62 -0.79 -11.51
CA LYS A 118 -2.72 -0.52 -12.95
C LYS A 118 -1.38 -0.23 -13.59
N LYS A 119 -0.48 0.45 -12.87
CA LYS A 119 0.87 0.75 -13.32
C LYS A 119 1.67 -0.54 -13.54
N GLN A 120 1.64 -1.43 -12.56
CA GLN A 120 2.26 -2.76 -12.69
C GLN A 120 1.61 -3.55 -13.84
N HIS A 121 0.26 -3.58 -13.89
CA HIS A 121 -0.49 -4.30 -14.92
C HIS A 121 -0.11 -3.85 -16.33
N THR A 122 -0.09 -2.55 -16.58
CA THR A 122 0.26 -1.97 -17.90
C THR A 122 1.66 -2.41 -18.33
N ARG A 123 2.60 -2.44 -17.39
CA ARG A 123 3.99 -2.87 -17.66
C ARG A 123 4.06 -4.36 -17.97
N VAL A 124 3.47 -5.23 -17.14
CA VAL A 124 3.55 -6.68 -17.36
C VAL A 124 2.73 -7.15 -18.55
N HIS A 125 1.63 -6.47 -18.85
CA HIS A 125 0.77 -6.78 -19.99
C HIS A 125 1.49 -6.60 -21.33
N ALA A 126 2.51 -5.74 -21.39
CA ALA A 126 3.37 -5.60 -22.56
C ALA A 126 4.17 -6.88 -22.85
N PHE A 127 4.57 -7.62 -21.81
CA PHE A 127 5.29 -8.88 -21.95
C PHE A 127 4.35 -10.05 -22.26
N TRP A 128 3.27 -10.20 -21.47
CA TRP A 128 2.25 -11.21 -21.68
C TRP A 128 0.92 -10.81 -21.01
N PRO A 129 -0.23 -11.04 -21.66
CA PRO A 129 -1.51 -10.66 -21.12
C PRO A 129 -1.83 -11.43 -19.84
N CYS A 130 -2.27 -10.69 -18.83
CA CYS A 130 -2.73 -11.22 -17.56
C CYS A 130 -4.11 -10.65 -17.20
N ASN A 131 -4.85 -11.42 -16.42
CA ASN A 131 -6.10 -11.01 -15.81
C ASN A 131 -5.79 -10.02 -14.69
N PHE A 132 -6.49 -8.89 -14.69
CA PHE A 132 -6.33 -7.86 -13.68
C PHE A 132 -7.68 -7.26 -13.33
N HIS A 133 -7.94 -7.20 -12.03
CA HIS A 133 -9.13 -6.59 -11.45
C HIS A 133 -8.67 -5.44 -10.57
N SER A 134 -8.91 -4.21 -11.02
CA SER A 134 -8.43 -3.03 -10.30
C SER A 134 -9.16 -2.86 -8.97
N ASP A 135 -8.40 -2.75 -7.88
CA ASP A 135 -8.93 -2.33 -6.58
C ASP A 135 -8.92 -0.80 -6.48
N LYS A 136 -10.10 -0.18 -6.45
CA LYS A 136 -10.26 1.28 -6.38
C LYS A 136 -9.53 1.91 -5.19
N TYR A 137 -9.47 1.23 -4.06
CA TYR A 137 -8.80 1.74 -2.87
C TYR A 137 -7.28 1.72 -3.05
N ILE A 138 -6.72 0.60 -3.52
CA ILE A 138 -5.29 0.46 -3.80
C ILE A 138 -4.83 1.41 -4.92
N GLU A 139 -5.66 1.63 -5.93
CA GLU A 139 -5.39 2.61 -6.98
C GLU A 139 -5.32 4.04 -6.41
N LYS A 140 -6.26 4.44 -5.57
CA LYS A 140 -6.22 5.76 -4.91
C LYS A 140 -5.01 5.90 -3.99
N LEU A 141 -4.67 4.82 -3.29
CA LEU A 141 -3.52 4.76 -2.38
C LEU A 141 -2.20 4.91 -3.16
N SER A 142 -2.01 4.13 -4.22
CA SER A 142 -0.79 4.16 -5.06
C SER A 142 -0.64 5.46 -5.86
N THR A 143 -1.74 6.11 -6.23
CA THR A 143 -1.73 7.40 -6.96
C THR A 143 -1.66 8.62 -6.03
N ASN A 144 -1.61 8.43 -4.71
CA ASN A 144 -1.69 9.50 -3.72
C ASN A 144 -2.95 10.39 -3.86
N THR A 145 -4.08 9.79 -4.25
CA THR A 145 -5.38 10.47 -4.39
C THR A 145 -6.42 9.97 -3.39
N LEU A 146 -5.97 9.29 -2.33
CA LEU A 146 -6.84 8.77 -1.27
C LEU A 146 -7.58 9.88 -0.53
N TYR A 147 -6.90 11.02 -0.33
CA TYR A 147 -7.44 12.17 0.39
C TYR A 147 -7.50 13.39 -0.53
N THR A 148 -8.53 14.19 -0.34
CA THR A 148 -8.70 15.51 -0.94
C THR A 148 -7.77 16.53 -0.26
N SER A 149 -7.57 17.68 -0.90
CA SER A 149 -6.76 18.77 -0.33
C SER A 149 -7.30 19.28 1.01
N THR A 150 -8.62 19.30 1.19
CA THR A 150 -9.27 19.70 2.44
C THR A 150 -9.04 18.68 3.57
N GLU A 151 -9.12 17.39 3.27
CA GLU A 151 -8.80 16.30 4.21
C GLU A 151 -7.32 16.31 4.58
N ILE A 152 -6.42 16.59 3.63
CA ILE A 152 -4.99 16.75 3.91
C ILE A 152 -4.76 17.93 4.88
N ALA A 153 -5.41 19.07 4.66
CA ALA A 153 -5.31 20.22 5.59
C ALA A 153 -5.86 19.88 6.98
N GLN A 154 -6.91 19.06 7.07
CA GLN A 154 -7.42 18.55 8.34
C GLN A 154 -6.41 17.62 9.03
N HIS A 155 -5.77 16.72 8.29
CA HIS A 155 -4.70 15.86 8.81
C HIS A 155 -3.53 16.69 9.34
N GLU A 156 -3.11 17.75 8.66
CA GLU A 156 -2.09 18.67 9.16
C GLU A 156 -2.48 19.29 10.50
N ASN A 157 -3.76 19.66 10.67
CA ASN A 157 -4.25 20.20 11.94
C ASN A 157 -4.25 19.14 13.05
N TYR A 158 -4.64 17.89 12.76
CA TYR A 158 -4.52 16.79 13.71
C TYR A 158 -3.06 16.55 14.12
N MET A 159 -2.13 16.63 13.17
CA MET A 159 -0.69 16.49 13.44
C MET A 159 -0.15 17.64 14.32
N LYS A 160 -0.55 18.89 14.05
CA LYS A 160 -0.21 20.03 14.92
C LYS A 160 -0.73 19.82 16.34
N MET A 161 -1.93 19.27 16.50
CA MET A 161 -2.46 18.92 17.82
C MET A 161 -1.64 17.83 18.50
N ALA A 162 -1.19 16.80 17.78
CA ALA A 162 -0.33 15.76 18.36
C ALA A 162 1.00 16.34 18.88
N ILE A 163 1.63 17.23 18.11
CA ILE A 163 2.86 17.95 18.51
C ILE A 163 2.59 18.86 19.72
N LEU A 164 1.45 19.55 19.75
CA LEU A 164 1.07 20.39 20.88
C LEU A 164 0.91 19.57 22.16
N VAL A 165 0.28 18.39 22.08
CA VAL A 165 0.13 17.47 23.22
C VAL A 165 1.51 17.00 23.70
N ALA A 166 2.37 16.56 22.79
CA ALA A 166 3.74 16.13 23.10
C ALA A 166 4.55 17.23 23.82
N THR A 167 4.56 18.44 23.25
CA THR A 167 5.33 19.57 23.79
C THR A 167 4.78 20.11 25.10
N THR A 168 3.46 20.12 25.28
CA THR A 168 2.83 20.51 26.54
C THR A 168 3.14 19.49 27.63
N ALA A 169 3.04 18.20 27.31
CA ALA A 169 3.42 17.14 28.24
C ALA A 169 4.90 17.25 28.61
N ALA A 170 5.80 17.49 27.66
CA ALA A 170 7.24 17.62 27.91
C ALA A 170 7.62 18.87 28.73
N LYS A 171 6.76 19.89 28.78
CA LYS A 171 6.92 21.05 29.68
C LYS A 171 6.46 20.77 31.10
N LEU A 172 5.44 19.91 31.25
CA LEU A 172 4.86 19.53 32.53
C LEU A 172 5.62 18.37 33.19
N SER A 173 6.20 17.51 32.37
CA SER A 173 7.02 16.37 32.77
C SER A 173 8.48 16.79 32.68
N LEU A 174 9.34 16.40 33.62
CA LEU A 174 10.79 16.62 33.53
C LEU A 174 11.47 15.79 32.39
N SER A 175 10.68 15.21 31.48
CA SER A 175 11.14 14.38 30.38
C SER A 175 11.04 15.13 29.05
N ARG A 176 12.17 15.21 28.33
CA ARG A 176 12.33 16.04 27.14
C ARG A 176 11.79 15.43 25.85
N GLN A 177 11.38 14.16 25.85
CA GLN A 177 11.01 13.46 24.61
C GLN A 177 9.77 12.60 24.81
N LEU A 178 8.60 13.23 24.75
CA LEU A 178 7.32 12.53 24.79
C LEU A 178 6.71 12.51 23.40
N LEU A 179 6.08 11.39 23.05
CA LEU A 179 5.31 11.23 21.82
C LEU A 179 3.86 11.59 22.10
N GLY A 180 3.26 12.44 21.27
CA GLY A 180 1.84 12.80 21.35
C GLY A 180 1.01 12.03 20.33
N VAL A 181 -0.22 11.69 20.70
CA VAL A 181 -1.18 10.97 19.86
C VAL A 181 -2.54 11.67 19.91
N VAL A 182 -3.17 11.76 18.75
CA VAL A 182 -4.53 12.23 18.55
C VAL A 182 -5.31 11.11 17.90
N ILE A 183 -6.47 10.76 18.46
CA ILE A 183 -7.40 9.81 17.86
C ILE A 183 -8.59 10.57 17.33
N VAL A 184 -8.91 10.34 16.06
CA VAL A 184 -10.01 10.98 15.34
C VAL A 184 -11.02 9.94 14.87
N ASP A 185 -12.30 10.29 14.87
CA ASP A 185 -13.31 9.52 14.16
C ASP A 185 -13.31 9.97 12.69
N PRO A 186 -13.05 9.09 11.71
CA PRO A 186 -13.03 9.47 10.30
C PRO A 186 -14.44 9.77 9.74
N LYS A 187 -15.52 9.27 10.37
CA LYS A 187 -16.91 9.54 9.92
C LYS A 187 -17.40 10.89 10.41
N ILE A 188 -17.02 11.24 11.63
CA ILE A 188 -17.34 12.52 12.27
C ILE A 188 -15.99 13.16 12.55
N PRO A 189 -15.45 14.03 11.66
CA PRO A 189 -14.06 14.54 11.71
C PRO A 189 -13.83 15.34 13.01
N SER A 190 -13.61 14.60 14.08
CA SER A 190 -13.68 15.06 15.45
C SER A 190 -12.71 14.25 16.28
N VAL A 191 -12.05 14.94 17.21
CA VAL A 191 -11.08 14.33 18.10
C VAL A 191 -11.83 13.57 19.20
N VAL A 192 -11.63 12.27 19.25
CA VAL A 192 -12.22 11.37 20.25
C VAL A 192 -11.34 11.35 21.50
N ALA A 193 -10.02 11.44 21.31
CA ALA A 193 -9.05 11.18 22.37
C ALA A 193 -7.69 11.84 22.09
N LEU A 194 -6.99 12.23 23.16
CA LEU A 194 -5.63 12.76 23.16
C LEU A 194 -4.78 12.00 24.18
N GLY A 195 -3.51 11.75 23.86
CA GLY A 195 -2.60 11.01 24.73
C GLY A 195 -1.14 11.32 24.46
N PHE A 196 -0.27 10.95 25.40
CA PHE A 196 1.18 11.01 25.22
C PHE A 196 1.87 9.80 25.87
N SER A 197 3.10 9.50 25.44
CA SER A 197 3.87 8.36 25.94
C SER A 197 4.42 8.61 27.34
N GLU A 198 4.34 7.61 28.20
CA GLU A 198 5.05 7.55 29.49
C GLU A 198 5.92 6.30 29.55
N ALA A 199 6.54 5.97 28.41
CA ALA A 199 7.39 4.78 28.28
C ALA A 199 8.56 4.77 29.29
N HIS A 200 8.94 5.95 29.82
CA HIS A 200 9.93 6.11 30.86
C HIS A 200 9.47 5.57 32.24
N GLU A 201 8.17 5.54 32.52
CA GLU A 201 7.63 4.95 33.76
C GLU A 201 7.36 3.45 33.58
N ASN A 202 6.89 3.05 32.41
CA ASN A 202 6.61 1.66 32.09
C ASN A 202 6.75 1.44 30.57
N PRO A 203 7.58 0.48 30.13
CA PRO A 203 7.77 0.20 28.71
C PRO A 203 6.47 -0.07 27.93
N CYS A 204 5.41 -0.58 28.56
CA CYS A 204 4.13 -0.82 27.91
C CYS A 204 3.25 0.44 27.78
N ARG A 205 3.61 1.58 28.39
CA ARG A 205 2.86 2.86 28.34
C ARG A 205 3.27 3.74 27.16
N HIS A 206 3.32 3.15 25.96
CA HIS A 206 3.48 3.91 24.73
C HIS A 206 2.23 4.74 24.43
N ALA A 207 2.40 5.88 23.73
CA ALA A 207 1.33 6.82 23.45
C ALA A 207 0.06 6.19 22.79
N PRO A 208 0.17 5.21 21.88
CA PRO A 208 -1.01 4.54 21.32
C PRO A 208 -1.72 3.59 22.30
N MET A 209 -1.00 3.08 23.31
CA MET A 209 -1.47 2.02 24.20
C MET A 209 -2.09 2.55 25.50
N LYS A 210 -1.94 3.85 25.79
CA LYS A 210 -2.48 4.45 27.01
C LYS A 210 -3.99 4.64 26.92
N LYS A 211 -4.69 4.50 28.06
CA LYS A 211 -6.07 4.97 28.20
C LYS A 211 -6.11 6.47 27.92
N PHE A 212 -6.77 6.85 26.85
CA PHE A 212 -6.93 8.24 26.47
C PHE A 212 -7.92 8.94 27.41
N SER A 213 -7.59 10.16 27.83
CA SER A 213 -8.58 11.02 28.49
C SER A 213 -9.64 11.40 27.47
N THR A 214 -10.77 10.69 27.49
CA THR A 214 -11.95 11.10 26.72
C THR A 214 -12.43 12.42 27.31
N SER A 215 -12.71 13.41 26.45
CA SER A 215 -13.29 14.71 26.87
C SER A 215 -14.63 14.58 27.63
N ARG A 216 -15.21 13.37 27.65
CA ARG A 216 -16.42 12.98 28.39
C ARG A 216 -16.17 12.39 29.78
N SER A 217 -14.97 11.93 30.13
CA SER A 217 -14.72 11.31 31.43
C SER A 217 -14.27 12.34 32.46
N ARG A 218 -15.21 12.78 33.31
CA ARG A 218 -14.90 13.34 34.63
C ARG A 218 -14.41 12.21 35.53
N SER A 219 -13.19 11.71 35.31
CA SER A 219 -12.47 11.02 36.38
C SER A 219 -10.98 10.94 36.08
N THR A 220 -10.23 11.58 36.98
CA THR A 220 -8.87 11.29 37.40
C THR A 220 -7.71 11.36 36.37
N TYR A 221 -6.97 12.47 36.53
CA TYR A 221 -5.58 12.78 36.20
C TYR A 221 -5.30 13.72 35.00
N MET A 222 -4.72 14.87 35.38
CA MET A 222 -4.35 16.07 34.63
C MET A 222 -5.47 16.83 33.90
N LYS A 223 -6.08 17.78 34.63
CA LYS A 223 -6.70 18.97 34.03
C LYS A 223 -5.61 19.80 33.36
N ILE A 224 -5.36 19.58 32.07
CA ILE A 224 -4.70 20.59 31.24
C ILE A 224 -5.59 21.84 31.32
N PRO A 225 -5.07 23.04 31.65
CA PRO A 225 -5.89 24.24 31.74
C PRO A 225 -6.55 24.51 30.39
N THR A 226 -7.85 24.23 30.31
CA THR A 226 -8.69 24.37 29.11
C THR A 226 -8.58 25.77 28.50
N ARG A 227 -8.24 26.79 29.30
CA ARG A 227 -8.05 28.18 28.84
C ARG A 227 -6.92 28.41 27.85
N LYS A 228 -5.88 27.55 27.76
CA LYS A 228 -4.81 27.73 26.75
C LYS A 228 -5.01 26.91 25.46
N MET A 229 -5.92 25.93 25.46
CA MET A 229 -6.35 25.25 24.22
C MET A 229 -7.48 26.00 23.49
N LEU A 230 -8.15 26.95 24.16
CA LEU A 230 -9.29 27.70 23.63
C LEU A 230 -8.95 28.84 22.65
N ASN A 231 -7.66 29.10 22.39
CA ASN A 231 -7.23 30.15 21.45
C ASN A 231 -6.87 29.62 20.06
N ILE A 232 -7.13 28.34 19.75
CA ILE A 232 -7.11 27.82 18.39
C ILE A 232 -8.56 27.49 18.03
N ASP A 233 -9.20 28.42 17.34
CA ASP A 233 -10.51 28.37 16.71
C ASP A 233 -11.55 27.45 17.35
N ASN A 234 -12.20 28.03 18.35
CA ASN A 234 -13.38 27.55 19.08
C ASN A 234 -14.65 27.40 18.19
N SER A 235 -14.50 27.39 16.85
CA SER A 235 -15.59 27.23 15.88
C SER A 235 -16.00 25.77 15.66
N PHE A 236 -15.10 24.81 15.90
CA PHE A 236 -15.37 23.38 15.71
C PHE A 236 -16.05 22.71 16.92
N LEU A 237 -15.87 23.25 18.13
CA LEU A 237 -16.31 22.58 19.36
C LEU A 237 -17.74 22.93 19.80
N GLN A 238 -18.39 23.94 19.20
CA GLN A 238 -19.68 24.43 19.71
C GLN A 238 -20.93 23.82 19.06
N ASN A 239 -20.82 23.14 17.92
CA ASN A 239 -22.00 22.59 17.23
C ASN A 239 -21.95 21.07 17.13
N ARG A 240 -22.43 20.39 18.18
CA ARG A 240 -23.18 19.11 18.18
C ARG A 240 -23.13 18.48 19.57
N ARG A 241 -23.87 19.09 20.49
CA ARG A 241 -24.37 18.38 21.68
C ARG A 241 -25.50 17.46 21.19
N GLN A 242 -25.54 16.25 21.72
CA GLN A 242 -26.51 15.17 21.48
C GLN A 242 -26.20 14.24 20.29
N ARG A 243 -25.68 13.05 20.59
CA ARG A 243 -26.39 11.76 20.50
C ARG A 243 -25.45 10.60 20.87
N GLU A 244 -26.09 9.44 21.02
CA GLU A 244 -25.83 8.39 22.00
C GLU A 244 -24.64 7.47 21.75
N THR A 245 -24.27 6.83 22.85
CA THR A 245 -23.36 5.70 23.00
C THR A 245 -23.85 4.48 22.22
N THR A 246 -23.04 3.93 21.32
CA THR A 246 -22.95 2.48 21.05
C THR A 246 -21.87 2.22 20.00
N GLY A 247 -21.01 1.21 20.25
CA GLY A 247 -20.23 0.57 19.19
C GLY A 247 -18.72 0.81 19.19
N ILE A 248 -18.01 0.39 20.24
CA ILE A 248 -16.57 0.09 20.13
C ILE A 248 -16.44 -1.25 19.37
N LYS A 249 -16.46 -1.21 18.04
CA LYS A 249 -16.00 -2.33 17.21
C LYS A 249 -15.29 -1.79 15.96
N LYS A 250 -14.02 -2.21 15.82
CA LYS A 250 -13.12 -2.10 14.65
C LYS A 250 -12.68 -0.68 14.25
N LEU A 251 -11.56 -0.24 14.81
CA LEU A 251 -10.67 0.76 14.20
C LEU A 251 -9.22 0.29 14.32
N TYR A 252 -8.85 -0.66 13.47
CA TYR A 252 -7.47 -0.85 13.05
C TYR A 252 -7.48 -0.66 11.55
N ASN A 253 -6.95 0.47 11.08
CA ASN A 253 -6.17 0.58 9.84
C ASN A 253 -5.71 2.03 9.65
N SER A 254 -4.42 2.15 9.36
CA SER A 254 -3.65 3.37 9.03
C SER A 254 -2.98 4.08 10.22
N PHE A 255 -1.80 3.58 10.60
CA PHE A 255 -0.79 4.40 11.27
C PHE A 255 -0.03 5.19 10.19
N PHE A 256 -0.04 6.52 10.29
CA PHE A 256 0.85 7.38 9.50
C PHE A 256 2.02 7.81 10.39
N VAL A 257 3.24 7.61 9.90
CA VAL A 257 4.48 8.12 10.50
C VAL A 257 5.11 9.04 9.46
N MET A 258 5.35 10.30 9.83
CA MET A 258 6.22 11.19 9.06
C MET A 258 7.47 11.46 9.90
N PHE A 259 8.64 11.40 9.24
CA PHE A 259 9.94 11.81 9.77
C PHE A 259 10.11 13.33 9.71
#